data_AF-Q46KH1-F1
#
_entry.id   AF-Q46KH1-F1
#
_cell.length_a   1.000
_cell.length_b   1.000
_cell.length_c   1.000
_cell.angle_alpha   90.00
_cell.angle_beta   90.00
_cell.angle_gamma   90.00
#
_symmetry.space_group_name_H-M   'P 1'
#
loop_
_entity.id
_entity.type
_entity.pdbx_description
1 polymer ?
#
loop_
_entity_poly.entity_id
_entity_poly.type
_entity_poly.pdbx_seq_one_letter_code
_entity_poly.pdbx_strand_id
1 'polypeptide(L)'
;MNIAQTSPLYEYWNSEQNENDEKKRLLKLNPKEPASNLFSSEPYKWENLYQSVLRNVIDGDESSLKGLMVLLSTISKKEKVIVLNSLETFLNKHTIYKLRNENYYDLKSSKNFYTTLRIFLTIFINPYELELKKEPKHLYEKTGMFFYKLRKIVLLNK
;
A
#
# COMPACT_ATOMS: atom_id res chain seq x y z
N MET A 1 -12.22 2.56 -12.33
CA MET A 1 -11.40 2.99 -11.17
C MET A 1 -10.00 2.44 -11.37
N ASN A 2 -8.95 3.21 -11.08
CA ASN A 2 -7.58 2.70 -11.08
C ASN A 2 -7.31 2.00 -9.74
N ILE A 3 -6.56 0.89 -9.71
CA ILE A 3 -6.15 0.21 -8.47
C ILE A 3 -5.46 1.20 -7.51
N ALA A 4 -4.72 2.19 -8.01
CA ALA A 4 -4.13 3.21 -7.17
C ALA A 4 -5.16 3.97 -6.30
N GLN A 5 -6.36 4.19 -6.83
CA GLN A 5 -7.44 4.94 -6.17
C GLN A 5 -8.09 4.18 -5.01
N THR A 6 -7.82 2.87 -4.87
CA THR A 6 -8.30 2.10 -3.72
C THR A 6 -7.48 2.38 -2.46
N SER A 7 -6.29 2.97 -2.60
CA SER A 7 -5.43 3.25 -1.47
C SER A 7 -5.99 4.38 -0.59
N PRO A 8 -5.99 4.21 0.74
CA PRO A 8 -6.28 5.30 1.67
C PRO A 8 -5.27 6.46 1.58
N LEU A 9 -4.09 6.25 0.97
CA LEU A 9 -3.08 7.29 0.76
C LEU A 9 -3.15 7.92 -0.63
N TYR A 10 -4.11 7.53 -1.49
CA TYR A 10 -4.18 8.04 -2.87
C TYR A 10 -4.19 9.57 -2.94
N GLU A 11 -5.05 10.21 -2.14
CA GLU A 11 -5.16 11.67 -2.09
C GLU A 11 -3.85 12.32 -1.64
N TYR A 12 -3.16 11.72 -0.66
CA TYR A 12 -1.88 12.23 -0.14
C TYR A 12 -0.77 12.17 -1.21
N TRP A 13 -0.70 11.08 -1.99
CA TRP A 13 0.30 10.98 -3.06
C TRP A 13 0.05 11.95 -4.21
N ASN A 14 -1.19 12.38 -4.40
CA ASN A 14 -1.59 13.34 -5.43
C ASN A 14 -1.70 14.79 -4.89
N SER A 15 -1.42 15.02 -3.61
CA SER A 15 -1.44 16.36 -2.99
C SER A 15 -0.04 16.96 -2.92
N GLU A 16 0.11 18.15 -2.33
CA GLU A 16 1.41 18.81 -2.10
C GLU A 16 2.24 18.16 -0.99
N GLN A 17 1.65 17.24 -0.21
CA GLN A 17 2.26 16.56 0.93
C GLN A 17 2.68 17.53 2.05
N ASN A 18 1.97 18.65 2.18
CA ASN A 18 2.21 19.63 3.24
C ASN A 18 1.68 19.15 4.61
N GLU A 19 1.82 19.97 5.65
CA GLU A 19 1.37 19.60 7.01
C GLU A 19 -0.13 19.29 7.10
N ASN A 20 -0.96 19.98 6.31
CA ASN A 20 -2.40 19.73 6.31
C ASN A 20 -2.73 18.38 5.68
N ASP A 21 -2.02 18.02 4.62
CA ASP A 21 -2.17 16.71 3.98
C ASP A 21 -1.72 15.57 4.90
N GLU A 22 -0.62 15.78 5.62
CA GLU A 22 -0.15 14.84 6.66
C GLU A 22 -1.18 14.66 7.77
N LYS A 23 -1.76 15.74 8.27
CA LYS A 23 -2.84 15.67 9.27
C LYS A 23 -4.03 14.88 8.75
N LYS A 24 -4.51 15.17 7.53
CA LYS A 24 -5.62 14.44 6.90
C LYS A 24 -5.31 12.95 6.74
N ARG A 25 -4.11 12.61 6.30
CA ARG A 25 -3.64 11.23 6.19
C ARG A 25 -3.66 10.51 7.53
N LEU A 26 -3.13 11.14 8.57
CA LEU A 26 -3.04 10.54 9.91
C LEU A 26 -4.40 10.33 10.57
N LEU A 27 -5.45 11.08 10.19
CA LEU A 27 -6.82 10.79 10.63
C LEU A 27 -7.34 9.41 10.18
N LYS A 28 -6.71 8.82 9.15
CA LYS A 28 -7.07 7.49 8.63
C LYS A 28 -6.42 6.35 9.42
N LEU A 29 -5.49 6.65 10.33
CA LEU A 29 -4.74 5.66 11.11
C LEU A 29 -5.62 4.92 12.12
N ASN A 30 -5.32 3.65 12.37
CA ASN A 30 -5.79 2.92 13.55
C ASN A 30 -4.68 2.84 14.61
N PRO A 31 -4.64 3.71 15.63
CA PRO A 31 -3.53 3.74 16.58
C PRO A 31 -3.42 2.49 17.47
N LYS A 32 -4.45 1.62 17.48
CA LYS A 32 -4.49 0.42 18.33
C LYS A 32 -3.71 -0.77 17.76
N GLU A 33 -3.35 -0.73 16.47
CA GLU A 33 -2.65 -1.84 15.83
C GLU A 33 -1.13 -1.68 15.97
N PRO A 34 -0.39 -2.74 16.37
CA PRO A 34 1.07 -2.65 16.51
C PRO A 34 1.79 -2.23 15.22
N ALA A 35 1.27 -2.66 14.07
CA ALA A 35 1.83 -2.35 12.76
C ALA A 35 1.54 -0.91 12.28
N SER A 36 0.77 -0.11 13.04
CA SER A 36 0.35 1.23 12.63
C SER A 36 1.49 2.23 12.47
N ASN A 37 2.64 1.98 13.10
CA ASN A 37 3.85 2.76 12.86
C ASN A 37 4.26 2.78 11.39
N LEU A 38 4.02 1.68 10.65
CA LEU A 38 4.30 1.60 9.22
C LEU A 38 3.46 2.61 8.42
N PHE A 39 2.17 2.74 8.74
CA PHE A 39 1.30 3.71 8.08
C PHE A 39 1.65 5.13 8.50
N SER A 40 1.87 5.39 9.79
CA SER A 40 2.10 6.75 10.30
C SER A 40 3.44 7.32 9.85
N SER A 41 4.51 6.54 10.00
CA SER A 41 5.89 7.03 9.93
C SER A 41 6.56 6.72 8.60
N GLU A 42 6.12 5.67 7.90
CA GLU A 42 6.75 5.17 6.67
C GLU A 42 5.74 5.08 5.51
N PRO A 43 5.00 6.16 5.17
CA PRO A 43 3.89 6.12 4.22
C PRO A 43 4.32 5.65 2.81
N TYR A 44 5.54 6.00 2.39
CA TYR A 44 6.12 5.53 1.11
C TYR A 44 6.24 4.00 1.07
N LYS A 45 6.72 3.41 2.16
CA LYS A 45 6.88 1.96 2.30
C LYS A 45 5.52 1.29 2.34
N TRP A 46 4.61 1.84 3.14
CA TRP A 46 3.24 1.34 3.26
C TRP A 46 2.54 1.29 1.90
N GLU A 47 2.60 2.36 1.11
CA GLU A 47 1.93 2.43 -0.19
C GLU A 47 2.50 1.41 -1.19
N ASN A 48 3.84 1.31 -1.28
CA ASN A 48 4.46 0.32 -2.14
C ASN A 48 4.05 -1.10 -1.78
N LEU A 49 4.02 -1.42 -0.48
CA LEU A 49 3.57 -2.72 0.00
C LEU A 49 2.08 -2.94 -0.32
N TYR A 50 1.22 -1.97 -0.07
CA TYR A 50 -0.21 -2.05 -0.34
C TYR A 50 -0.49 -2.33 -1.82
N GLN A 51 0.06 -1.52 -2.72
CA GLN A 51 -0.13 -1.69 -4.17
C GLN A 51 0.40 -3.05 -4.64
N SER A 52 1.56 -3.49 -4.13
CA SER A 52 2.15 -4.77 -4.53
C SER A 52 1.35 -5.96 -4.04
N VAL A 53 0.96 -5.96 -2.77
CA VAL A 53 0.20 -7.03 -2.15
C VAL A 53 -1.18 -7.13 -2.82
N LEU A 54 -1.86 -6.00 -3.02
CA LEU A 54 -3.18 -5.96 -3.62
C LEU A 54 -3.15 -6.54 -5.06
N ARG A 55 -2.15 -6.19 -5.86
CA ARG A 55 -1.99 -6.74 -7.21
C ARG A 55 -1.81 -8.25 -7.21
N ASN A 56 -0.99 -8.80 -6.32
CA ASN A 56 -0.86 -10.25 -6.20
C ASN A 56 -2.18 -10.92 -5.77
N VAL A 57 -2.96 -10.29 -4.87
CA VAL A 57 -4.29 -10.79 -4.49
C VAL A 57 -5.27 -10.75 -5.66
N ILE A 58 -5.24 -9.70 -6.48
CA ILE A 58 -6.03 -9.60 -7.72
C ILE A 58 -5.63 -10.72 -8.70
N ASP A 59 -4.34 -11.02 -8.80
CA ASP A 59 -3.79 -12.09 -9.64
C ASP A 59 -4.07 -13.51 -9.06
N GLY A 60 -4.77 -13.61 -7.93
CA GLY A 60 -5.21 -14.88 -7.34
C GLY A 60 -4.25 -15.49 -6.31
N ASP A 61 -3.19 -14.79 -5.91
CA ASP A 61 -2.28 -15.25 -4.86
C ASP A 61 -2.90 -15.11 -3.47
N GLU A 62 -3.53 -16.19 -2.99
CA GLU A 62 -4.10 -16.26 -1.64
C GLU A 62 -3.06 -16.05 -0.54
N SER A 63 -1.77 -16.31 -0.79
CA SER A 63 -0.74 -16.10 0.23
C SER A 63 -0.48 -14.62 0.55
N SER A 64 -0.78 -13.74 -0.40
CA SER A 64 -0.72 -12.29 -0.21
C SER A 64 -1.90 -11.74 0.60
N LEU A 65 -2.97 -12.52 0.79
CA LEU A 65 -4.18 -12.08 1.49
C LEU A 65 -3.89 -11.68 2.94
N LYS A 66 -3.08 -12.48 3.65
CA LYS A 66 -2.68 -12.16 5.03
C LYS A 66 -1.94 -10.82 5.09
N GLY A 67 -1.04 -10.57 4.13
CA GLY A 67 -0.33 -9.29 4.02
C GLY A 67 -1.29 -8.12 3.84
N LEU A 68 -2.32 -8.30 2.99
CA LEU A 68 -3.32 -7.27 2.75
C LEU A 68 -4.12 -6.97 4.01
N MET A 69 -4.51 -8.01 4.75
CA MET A 69 -5.26 -7.86 6.01
C MET A 69 -4.45 -7.14 7.09
N VAL A 70 -3.15 -7.39 7.19
CA VAL A 70 -2.25 -6.65 8.09
C VAL A 70 -2.20 -5.17 7.71
N LEU A 71 -2.02 -4.84 6.42
CA LEU A 71 -2.00 -3.45 5.98
C LEU A 71 -3.34 -2.76 6.25
N LEU A 72 -4.46 -3.43 5.98
CA LEU A 72 -5.80 -2.93 6.25
C LEU A 72 -6.12 -2.81 7.75
N SER A 73 -5.41 -3.51 8.64
CA SER A 73 -5.59 -3.33 10.08
C SER A 73 -5.03 -1.99 10.55
N THR A 74 -3.92 -1.53 9.95
CA THR A 74 -3.25 -0.25 10.29
C THR A 74 -4.11 1.00 10.06
N ILE A 75 -5.23 0.88 9.34
CA ILE A 75 -6.18 1.97 9.07
C ILE A 75 -7.45 1.82 9.91
N SER A 76 -8.11 2.95 10.15
CA SER A 76 -9.33 3.01 10.97
C SER A 76 -10.43 2.12 10.39
N LYS A 77 -11.35 1.64 11.25
CA LYS A 77 -12.50 0.83 10.82
C LYS A 77 -13.32 1.52 9.72
N LYS A 78 -13.49 2.85 9.83
CA LYS A 78 -14.21 3.65 8.84
C LYS A 78 -13.49 3.62 7.48
N GLU A 79 -12.18 3.86 7.49
CA GLU A 79 -11.38 3.84 6.25
C GLU A 79 -11.32 2.44 5.64
N LYS A 80 -11.18 1.39 6.47
CA LYS A 80 -11.21 0.00 6.01
C LYS A 80 -12.50 -0.32 5.25
N VAL A 81 -13.65 0.17 5.69
CA VAL A 81 -14.93 -0.04 4.96
C VAL A 81 -14.89 0.64 3.59
N ILE A 82 -14.40 1.87 3.50
CA ILE A 82 -14.27 2.62 2.23
C ILE A 82 -13.36 1.84 1.26
N VAL A 83 -12.18 1.44 1.73
CA VAL A 83 -11.23 0.67 0.93
C VAL A 83 -11.85 -0.64 0.47
N LEU A 84 -12.49 -1.42 1.35
CA LEU A 84 -13.10 -2.70 0.97
C LEU A 84 -14.22 -2.55 -0.05
N ASN A 85 -15.06 -1.51 0.06
CA ASN A 85 -16.10 -1.24 -0.94
C ASN A 85 -15.48 -0.92 -2.31
N SER A 86 -14.37 -0.18 -2.34
CA SER A 86 -13.65 0.09 -3.60
C SER A 86 -13.07 -1.19 -4.23
N LEU A 87 -12.63 -2.12 -3.40
CA LEU A 87 -12.02 -3.39 -3.85
C LEU A 87 -13.03 -4.39 -4.42
N GLU A 88 -14.33 -4.22 -4.19
CA GLU A 88 -15.37 -5.10 -4.77
C GLU A 88 -15.38 -5.07 -6.31
N THR A 89 -14.83 -4.02 -6.91
CA THR A 89 -14.66 -3.92 -8.37
C THR A 89 -13.50 -4.74 -8.92
N PHE A 90 -12.55 -5.14 -8.07
CA PHE A 90 -11.31 -5.84 -8.46
C PHE A 90 -11.22 -7.26 -7.92
N LEU A 91 -11.90 -7.55 -6.80
CA LEU A 91 -11.81 -8.82 -6.09
C LEU A 91 -13.13 -9.56 -6.14
N ASN A 92 -13.05 -10.89 -6.19
CA ASN A 92 -14.25 -11.72 -6.11
C ASN A 92 -14.91 -11.65 -4.71
N LYS A 93 -16.18 -12.03 -4.65
CA LYS A 93 -16.99 -11.98 -3.42
C LYS A 93 -16.39 -12.78 -2.27
N HIS A 94 -15.74 -13.91 -2.54
CA HIS A 94 -15.11 -14.76 -1.53
C HIS A 94 -13.93 -14.06 -0.87
N THR A 95 -13.04 -13.46 -1.66
CA THR A 95 -11.91 -12.68 -1.16
C THR A 95 -12.38 -11.50 -0.31
N ILE A 96 -13.39 -10.75 -0.77
CA ILE A 96 -13.97 -9.64 0.00
C ILE A 96 -14.59 -10.13 1.31
N TYR A 97 -15.29 -11.27 1.28
CA TYR A 97 -15.85 -11.88 2.47
C TYR A 97 -14.76 -12.21 3.51
N LYS A 98 -13.63 -12.82 3.08
CA LYS A 98 -12.48 -13.09 3.95
C LYS A 98 -11.93 -11.80 4.56
N LEU A 99 -11.69 -10.77 3.73
CA LEU A 99 -11.14 -9.48 4.19
C LEU A 99 -12.01 -8.74 5.21
N ARG A 100 -13.33 -8.94 5.15
CA ARG A 100 -14.31 -8.33 6.06
C ARG A 100 -14.41 -9.08 7.39
N ASN A 101 -14.38 -10.41 7.36
CA ASN A 101 -14.83 -11.23 8.49
C ASN A 101 -13.70 -12.01 9.19
N GLU A 102 -12.58 -12.28 8.51
CA GLU A 102 -11.48 -13.02 9.11
C GLU A 102 -10.49 -12.09 9.82
N ASN A 103 -9.78 -12.65 10.80
CA ASN A 103 -8.68 -11.99 11.48
C ASN A 103 -7.34 -12.54 11.00
N TYR A 104 -6.38 -11.65 10.69
CA TYR A 104 -5.09 -12.05 10.17
C TYR A 104 -4.22 -12.81 11.18
N TYR A 105 -4.51 -12.70 12.48
CA TYR A 105 -3.84 -13.47 13.53
C TYR A 105 -4.11 -14.98 13.38
N ASP A 106 -5.28 -15.35 12.87
CA ASP A 106 -5.71 -16.76 12.74
C ASP A 106 -5.19 -17.41 11.45
N LEU A 107 -4.74 -16.60 10.49
CA LEU A 107 -4.21 -17.10 9.22
C LEU A 107 -2.79 -17.62 9.36
N LYS A 108 -2.55 -18.86 8.94
CA LYS A 108 -1.18 -19.37 8.79
C LYS A 108 -0.49 -18.65 7.64
N SER A 109 0.74 -18.18 7.88
CA SER A 109 1.56 -17.63 6.80
C SER A 109 1.88 -18.75 5.81
N SER A 110 1.71 -18.50 4.51
CA SER A 110 2.26 -19.38 3.49
C SER A 110 3.79 -19.21 3.45
N LYS A 111 4.50 -20.24 2.96
CA LYS A 111 5.96 -20.26 2.82
C LYS A 111 6.46 -19.60 1.52
N ASN A 112 5.65 -18.77 0.85
CA ASN A 112 6.03 -18.22 -0.46
C ASN A 112 7.05 -17.07 -0.34
N PHE A 113 8.29 -17.43 -0.03
CA PHE A 113 9.43 -16.51 0.12
C PHE A 113 9.67 -15.67 -1.13
N TYR A 114 9.48 -16.24 -2.33
CA TYR A 114 9.68 -15.51 -3.58
C TYR A 114 8.71 -14.34 -3.71
N THR A 115 7.41 -14.57 -3.45
CA THR A 115 6.42 -13.48 -3.43
C THR A 115 6.76 -12.44 -2.37
N THR A 116 7.11 -12.86 -1.15
CA THR A 116 7.49 -11.94 -0.08
C THR A 116 8.70 -11.09 -0.46
N LEU A 117 9.74 -11.70 -1.04
CA LEU A 117 10.93 -11.00 -1.49
C LEU A 117 10.61 -10.01 -2.62
N ARG A 118 9.81 -10.43 -3.60
CA ARG A 118 9.37 -9.56 -4.70
C ARG A 118 8.61 -8.34 -4.18
N ILE A 119 7.65 -8.53 -3.27
CA ILE A 119 6.90 -7.45 -2.61
C ILE A 119 7.85 -6.53 -1.84
N PHE A 120 8.83 -7.08 -1.13
CA PHE A 120 9.79 -6.27 -0.40
C PHE A 120 10.65 -5.40 -1.33
N LEU A 121 11.12 -5.96 -2.45
CA LEU A 121 11.93 -5.25 -3.43
C LEU A 121 11.17 -4.10 -4.12
N THR A 122 9.82 -4.14 -4.17
CA THR A 122 9.05 -3.06 -4.80
C THR A 122 9.27 -1.72 -4.11
N ILE A 123 9.55 -1.70 -2.81
CA ILE A 123 9.83 -0.47 -2.06
C ILE A 123 11.01 0.30 -2.68
N PHE A 124 12.06 -0.41 -3.14
CA PHE A 124 13.28 0.22 -3.65
C PHE A 124 13.18 0.68 -5.10
N ILE A 125 12.30 0.07 -5.91
CA ILE A 125 12.18 0.36 -7.34
C ILE A 125 10.98 1.27 -7.67
N ASN A 126 10.14 1.57 -6.68
CA ASN A 126 8.98 2.47 -6.79
C ASN A 126 8.08 2.20 -8.01
N PRO A 127 7.65 0.97 -8.29
CA PRO A 127 7.02 0.64 -9.56
C PRO A 127 5.64 1.30 -9.73
N TYR A 128 5.12 1.92 -8.67
CA TYR A 128 3.81 2.58 -8.63
C TYR A 128 3.89 4.10 -8.76
N GLU A 129 5.04 4.61 -9.20
CA GLU A 129 5.21 6.01 -9.59
C GLU A 129 4.90 7.02 -8.48
N LEU A 130 5.16 6.63 -7.23
CA LEU A 130 4.94 7.52 -6.08
C LEU A 130 5.96 8.64 -6.11
N GLU A 131 5.53 9.89 -6.11
CA GLU A 131 6.43 11.04 -6.05
C GLU A 131 6.56 11.50 -4.60
N LEU A 132 7.79 11.50 -4.07
CA LEU A 132 8.08 12.19 -2.81
C LEU A 132 8.38 13.65 -3.11
N LYS A 133 7.55 14.55 -2.58
CA LYS A 133 7.73 16.01 -2.70
C LYS A 133 8.68 16.58 -1.65
N LYS A 134 8.96 15.79 -0.61
CA LYS A 134 9.94 16.08 0.44
C LYS A 134 11.29 15.42 0.11
N GLU A 135 12.33 15.89 0.79
CA GLU A 135 13.66 15.29 0.67
C GLU A 135 13.64 13.82 1.16
N PRO A 136 14.07 12.84 0.33
CA PRO A 136 14.12 11.44 0.72
C PRO A 136 15.11 11.20 1.87
N LYS A 137 14.63 10.64 2.98
CA LYS A 137 15.44 10.40 4.19
C LYS A 137 16.11 9.04 4.14
N HIS A 138 15.39 8.02 3.71
CA HIS A 138 15.87 6.63 3.77
C HIS A 138 16.46 6.15 2.44
N LEU A 139 17.36 5.15 2.50
CA LEU A 139 18.01 4.57 1.30
C LEU A 139 17.00 4.07 0.27
N TYR A 140 15.92 3.42 0.74
CA TYR A 140 14.89 2.89 -0.13
C TYR A 140 14.07 3.99 -0.82
N GLU A 141 13.92 5.17 -0.20
CA GLU A 141 13.26 6.33 -0.81
C GLU A 141 14.18 6.96 -1.85
N LYS A 142 15.48 7.11 -1.52
CA LYS A 142 16.49 7.66 -2.45
C LYS A 142 16.58 6.82 -3.72
N THR A 143 16.70 5.50 -3.55
CA THR A 143 16.72 4.54 -4.67
C THR A 143 15.40 4.53 -5.45
N GLY A 144 14.26 4.53 -4.75
CA GLY A 144 12.94 4.63 -5.38
C GLY A 144 12.75 5.89 -6.21
N MET A 145 13.24 7.03 -5.70
CA MET A 145 13.21 8.33 -6.40
C MET A 145 14.17 8.38 -7.58
N PHE A 146 15.31 7.71 -7.49
CA PHE A 146 16.19 7.53 -8.64
C PHE A 146 15.47 6.78 -9.77
N PHE A 147 14.86 5.62 -9.49
CA PHE A 147 14.12 4.85 -10.50
C PHE A 147 12.90 5.60 -11.04
N TYR A 148 12.19 6.34 -10.18
CA TYR A 148 11.09 7.20 -10.59
C TYR A 148 11.53 8.26 -11.62
N LYS A 149 12.58 9.03 -11.30
CA LYS A 149 13.12 10.06 -12.19
C LYS A 149 13.62 9.46 -13.50
N LEU A 150 14.32 8.33 -13.42
CA LEU A 150 14.79 7.61 -14.60
C LEU A 150 13.63 7.22 -15.53
N ARG A 151 12.55 6.63 -14.98
CA ARG A 151 11.34 6.30 -15.76
C ARG A 151 10.69 7.54 -16.36
N LYS A 152 10.53 8.63 -15.61
CA LYS A 152 9.99 9.90 -16.13
C LYS A 152 10.80 10.39 -17.32
N ILE A 153 12.13 10.38 -17.25
CA ILE A 153 13.01 10.81 -18.35
C ILE A 153 12.81 9.91 -19.58
N VAL A 154 12.80 8.58 -19.41
CA VAL A 154 12.62 7.65 -20.54
C VAL A 154 11.23 7.81 -21.19
N LEU A 155 10.18 8.07 -20.40
CA LEU A 155 8.82 8.25 -20.91
C LEU A 155 8.61 9.63 -21.56
N LEU A 156 9.24 10.69 -21.05
CA LEU A 156 9.18 12.03 -21.65
C LEU A 156 10.00 12.15 -22.94
N ASN A 157 11.00 11.29 -23.11
CA ASN A 157 11.80 11.19 -24.34
C ASN A 157 11.19 10.23 -25.38
N LYS A 158 9.97 9.76 -25.17
CA LYS A 158 9.15 9.02 -26.16
C LYS A 158 8.01 9.89 -26.64
#